data_AF-A0A842TDF9-F1
#
_entry.id   AF-A0A842TDF9-F1
#
_cell.length_a   1.000
_cell.length_b   1.000
_cell.length_c   1.000
_cell.angle_alpha   90.00
_cell.angle_beta   90.00
_cell.angle_gamma   90.00
#
_symmetry.space_group_name_H-M   'P 1'
#
loop_
_entity.id
_entity.type
_entity.pdbx_description
1 polymer ?
#
loop_
_entity_poly.entity_id
_entity_poly.type
_entity_poly.pdbx_seq_one_letter_code
_entity_poly.pdbx_strand_id
1 'polypeptide(L)' 'MTVSKTKSGKYYVSIFIEEELEVSSLKEVHCDAIAAFDMSASEFLVGEGKVFSNPRFYRSSETSLRKLHRQVSRKK' A
#
# COMPACT_ATOMS: atom_id res chain seq x y z
N MET A 1 -12.29 -10.21 15.20
CA MET A 1 -12.86 -8.86 15.44
C MET A 1 -12.20 -8.26 16.66
N THR A 2 -11.74 -7.01 16.58
CA THR A 2 -11.02 -6.34 17.66
C THR A 2 -11.71 -5.02 18.00
N VAL A 3 -12.04 -4.80 19.27
CA VAL A 3 -12.62 -3.54 19.76
C VAL A 3 -11.56 -2.78 20.55
N SER A 4 -11.42 -1.48 20.28
CA SER A 4 -10.53 -0.60 21.05
C SER A 4 -11.24 0.67 21.50
N LYS A 5 -10.78 1.22 22.63
CA LYS A 5 -11.30 2.47 23.21
C LYS A 5 -10.17 3.48 23.36
N THR A 6 -10.38 4.71 22.89
CA THR A 6 -9.41 5.79 23.08
C THR A 6 -9.51 6.39 24.49
N LYS A 7 -8.46 7.09 24.93
CA LYS A 7 -8.48 7.88 26.16
C LYS A 7 -9.58 8.97 26.17
N SER A 8 -10.02 9.42 24.99
CA SER A 8 -11.14 10.36 24.82
C SER A 8 -12.52 9.70 24.81
N GLY A 9 -12.61 8.39 25.05
CA GLY A 9 -13.87 7.66 25.17
C GLY A 9 -14.48 7.17 23.86
N LYS A 10 -13.80 7.32 22.72
CA LYS A 10 -14.26 6.84 21.42
C LYS A 10 -14.01 5.34 21.28
N TYR A 11 -14.94 4.62 20.68
CA TYR A 11 -14.83 3.20 20.41
C TYR A 11 -14.62 2.95 18.92
N TYR A 12 -13.75 2.00 18.61
CA TYR A 12 -13.46 1.55 17.24
C TYR A 12 -13.57 0.03 17.17
N VAL A 13 -14.15 -0.47 16.08
CA VAL A 13 -14.26 -1.91 15.81
C VAL A 13 -13.51 -2.21 14.52
N SER A 14 -12.54 -3.12 14.60
CA SER A 14 -11.84 -3.68 13.44
C SER A 14 -12.39 -5.08 13.17
N ILE A 15 -12.96 -5.24 11.98
CA ILE A 15 -13.45 -6.52 11.49
C ILE A 15 -12.42 -7.00 10.48
N PHE A 16 -11.80 -8.14 10.79
CA PHE A 16 -10.93 -8.83 9.86
C PHE A 16 -11.77 -9.92 9.19
N ILE A 17 -11.77 -9.93 7.87
CA ILE A 17 -12.50 -10.87 7.04
C ILE A 17 -11.43 -11.59 6.23
N GLU A 18 -11.37 -12.91 6.38
CA GLU A 18 -10.61 -13.78 5.49
C GLU A 18 -11.57 -14.25 4.41
N GLU A 19 -11.20 -14.01 3.16
CA GLU A 19 -11.89 -14.55 2.00
C GLU A 19 -10.95 -15.57 1.37
N GLU A 20 -11.39 -16.83 1.35
CA GLU A 20 -10.69 -17.87 0.61
C GLU A 20 -11.07 -17.72 -0.85
N LEU A 21 -10.11 -17.31 -1.67
CA LEU A 21 -10.31 -17.29 -3.12
C LEU A 21 -10.21 -18.71 -3.63
N GLU A 22 -11.32 -19.25 -4.14
CA GLU A 22 -11.30 -20.48 -4.93
C GLU A 22 -10.62 -20.22 -6.27
N VAL A 23 -9.30 -20.16 -6.26
CA VAL A 23 -8.49 -20.07 -7.48
C VAL A 23 -8.24 -21.49 -7.97
N SER A 24 -8.89 -21.87 -9.07
CA SER A 24 -8.49 -23.07 -9.80
C SER A 24 -7.07 -22.90 -10.29
N SER A 25 -6.19 -23.88 -10.01
CA SER A 25 -4.85 -23.87 -10.59
C SER A 25 -4.95 -23.85 -12.12
N LEU A 26 -4.11 -23.01 -12.74
CA LEU A 26 -3.94 -23.04 -14.19
C LEU A 26 -3.39 -24.43 -14.56
N LYS A 27 -4.12 -25.16 -15.39
CA LYS A 27 -3.70 -26.49 -15.86
C LYS A 27 -2.52 -26.40 -16.83
N GLU A 28 -2.43 -25.30 -17.57
CA GLU A 28 -1.40 -24.99 -18.55
C GLU A 28 -1.07 -23.51 -18.51
N VAL A 29 0.19 -23.16 -18.80
CA VAL A 29 0.66 -21.77 -18.94
C VAL A 29 1.03 -21.55 -20.40
N HIS A 30 0.39 -20.59 -21.06
CA HIS A 30 0.72 -20.18 -22.42
C HIS A 30 1.80 -19.10 -22.38
N CYS A 31 2.84 -19.22 -23.20
CA CYS A 31 3.97 -18.28 -23.21
C CYS A 31 3.53 -16.83 -23.51
N ASP A 32 2.55 -16.68 -24.38
CA ASP A 32 1.90 -15.44 -24.80
C ASP A 32 1.00 -14.82 -23.71
N ALA A 33 0.72 -15.56 -22.63
CA ALA A 33 0.07 -15.05 -21.43
C ALA A 33 1.05 -14.66 -20.30
N ILE A 34 2.36 -14.84 -20.51
CA ILE A 34 3.39 -14.47 -19.55
C ILE A 34 3.70 -12.98 -19.72
N ALA A 35 3.37 -12.18 -18.71
CA ALA A 35 3.77 -10.77 -18.65
C ALA A 35 4.94 -10.60 -17.67
N ALA A 36 6.02 -9.97 -18.14
CA ALA A 36 7.10 -9.52 -17.28
C ALA A 36 6.81 -8.12 -16.74
N PHE A 37 7.08 -7.93 -15.45
CA PHE A 37 7.01 -6.63 -14.80
C PHE A 37 8.35 -6.31 -14.15
N ASP A 38 8.85 -5.10 -14.38
CA ASP A 38 10.05 -4.56 -13.74
C ASP A 38 9.72 -3.29 -12.95
N MET A 39 10.55 -2.96 -11.96
CA MET A 39 10.38 -1.82 -11.08
C MET A 39 11.72 -1.14 -10.82
N SER A 40 11.73 0.19 -10.81
CA SER A 40 12.92 0.98 -10.46
C SER A 40 12.56 2.18 -9.59
N ALA A 41 13.58 2.91 -9.12
CA ALA A 41 13.35 4.12 -8.34
C ALA A 41 12.65 5.23 -9.14
N SER A 42 12.84 5.27 -10.47
CA SER A 42 12.20 6.24 -11.37
C SER A 42 10.86 5.76 -11.90
N GLU A 43 10.73 4.48 -12.23
CA GLU A 43 9.54 3.87 -12.82
C GLU A 43 8.92 2.86 -11.85
N PHE A 44 7.67 3.09 -11.45
CA PHE A 44 6.98 2.26 -10.48
C PHE A 44 6.64 0.88 -11.02
N LEU A 45 6.23 0.78 -12.28
CA LEU A 45 5.93 -0.50 -12.92
C LEU A 45 6.14 -0.38 -14.43
N VAL A 46 7.00 -1.22 -14.97
CA VAL A 46 7.29 -1.33 -16.40
C VAL A 46 6.84 -2.72 -16.84
N GLY A 47 5.87 -2.78 -17.74
CA GLY A 47 5.45 -4.02 -18.40
C GLY A 47 5.44 -3.84 -19.91
N GLU A 48 5.11 -4.90 -20.63
CA GLU A 48 5.02 -4.85 -22.09
C GLU A 48 3.99 -3.79 -22.55
N GLY A 49 4.49 -2.70 -23.14
CA GLY A 49 3.67 -1.61 -23.68
C GLY A 49 3.07 -0.63 -22.66
N LYS A 50 3.33 -0.78 -21.35
CA LYS A 50 2.83 0.16 -20.31
C LYS A 50 3.92 0.51 -19.31
N VAL A 51 4.07 1.81 -19.07
CA VAL A 51 4.99 2.37 -18.07
C VAL A 51 4.20 3.23 -17.09
N PHE A 52 4.29 2.89 -15.81
CA PHE A 52 3.77 3.69 -14.71
C PHE A 52 4.93 4.41 -14.03
N SER A 53 4.96 5.74 -14.15
CA SER A 53 5.98 6.56 -13.50
C SER A 53 5.86 6.53 -11.98
N ASN A 54 6.98 6.69 -11.27
CA ASN A 54 6.95 6.74 -9.81
C ASN A 54 6.38 8.08 -9.32
N PRO A 55 5.21 8.10 -8.67
CA PRO A 55 4.58 9.32 -8.18
C PRO A 55 5.30 9.92 -6.95
N ARG A 56 6.26 9.21 -6.36
CA ARG A 56 7.12 9.68 -5.26
C ARG A 56 6.35 10.22 -4.04
N PHE A 57 5.18 9.65 -3.74
CA PHE A 57 4.28 10.06 -2.65
C PHE A 57 4.97 10.20 -1.29
N TYR A 58 5.96 9.34 -0.99
CA TYR A 58 6.70 9.41 0.26
C TYR A 58 7.58 10.66 0.34
N ARG A 59 8.25 11.04 -0.76
CA ARG A 59 9.12 12.23 -0.79
C ARG A 59 8.32 13.52 -0.63
N SER A 60 7.16 13.62 -1.29
CA SER A 60 6.28 14.78 -1.14
C SER A 60 5.74 14.89 0.29
N SER A 61 5.39 13.75 0.90
CA SER A 61 4.82 13.71 2.25
C SER A 61 5.86 13.90 3.35
N GLU A 62 7.11 13.52 3.13
CA GLU A 62 8.21 13.57 4.11
C GLU A 62 8.42 14.96 4.70
N THR A 63 8.39 16.00 3.86
CA THR A 63 8.59 17.38 4.33
C THR A 63 7.47 17.84 5.26
N SER A 64 6.22 17.49 4.93
CA SER A 64 5.05 17.80 5.76
C SER A 64 5.07 17.00 7.05
N LEU A 65 5.35 15.71 6.97
CA LEU A 65 5.51 14.83 8.15
C LEU A 65 6.57 15.36 9.09
N ARG A 66 7.78 15.69 8.62
CA ARG A 66 8.86 16.24 9.44
C ARG A 66 8.44 17.50 10.21
N LYS A 67 7.66 18.39 9.57
CA LYS A 67 7.13 19.60 10.25
C LYS A 67 6.12 19.23 11.34
N LEU A 68 5.17 18.35 11.04
CA LEU A 68 4.15 17.90 11.98
C LEU A 68 4.77 17.16 13.19
N HIS A 69 5.71 16.24 12.94
CA HIS A 69 6.44 15.54 14.00
C HIS A 69 7.14 16.52 14.95
N ARG A 70 7.81 17.55 14.43
CA ARG A 70 8.46 18.59 15.24
C ARG A 70 7.48 19.46 16.02
N GLN A 71 6.30 19.73 15.45
CA GLN A 71 5.25 20.48 16.15
C GLN A 71 4.70 19.67 17.33
N VAL A 72 4.44 18.38 17.14
CA VAL A 72 3.92 17.50 18.18
C VAL A 72 4.98 17.22 19.26
N SER A 73 6.24 17.01 18.88
CA SER A 73 7.31 16.73 19.86
C SER A 73 7.58 17.85 20.85
N ARG A 74 7.13 19.08 20.54
CA ARG A 74 7.30 20.28 21.37
C ARG A 74 6.05 20.62 22.17
N LYS A 75 4.95 19.89 21.98
CA LYS A 75 3.75 20.03 22.80
C LYS A 75 3.93 19.16 24.04
N LYS A 76 3.91 19.80 25.22
CA LYS A 76 3.72 19.12 26.51
C LYS A 76 2.32 18.52 26.58
#